data_AF-U7UX02-F1
#
_entry.id   AF-U7UX02-F1
#
_cell.length_a   1.000
_cell.length_b   1.000
_cell.length_c   1.000
_cell.angle_alpha   90.00
_cell.angle_beta   90.00
_cell.angle_gamma   90.00
#
_symmetry.space_group_name_H-M   'P 1'
#
loop_
_entity.id
_entity.type
_entity.pdbx_description
1 polymer ?
#
loop_
_entity_poly.entity_id
_entity_poly.type
_entity_poly.pdbx_seq_one_letter_code
_entity_poly.pdbx_strand_id
1 'polypeptide(L)'
;MLIPNKNYCEESNIKTNKENLINLEDGYYKIHVKLWHAHEDKESMGNKAMVQVAELEVKDSEKYLYIGTEKMDYLNITASLVSIFFQKNDGNFYPGEGGDYEMEIPNENEKRPTVFRIKLENVRELINVYVDPKVGPMGDEPIRARIKLDYDSIEKIDKNQAELIKKIRNRT
;
A
#
# COMPACT_ATOMS: atom_id res chain seq x y z
N MET A 1 -7.05 -11.97 -8.33
CA MET A 1 -7.12 -13.03 -7.31
C MET A 1 -7.66 -12.41 -6.03
N LEU A 2 -8.69 -13.00 -5.42
CA LEU A 2 -9.25 -12.61 -4.11
C LEU A 2 -8.66 -13.56 -3.06
N ILE A 3 -8.20 -13.06 -1.91
CA ILE A 3 -7.77 -13.92 -0.80
C ILE A 3 -8.87 -13.89 0.27
N PRO A 4 -9.55 -15.03 0.56
CA PRO A 4 -10.59 -15.09 1.57
C PRO A 4 -10.01 -14.88 2.96
N ASN A 5 -10.83 -14.38 3.89
CA ASN A 5 -10.42 -14.17 5.27
C ASN A 5 -9.90 -15.47 5.90
N LYS A 6 -8.59 -15.56 6.16
CA LYS A 6 -7.96 -16.65 6.91
C LYS A 6 -7.47 -16.11 8.24
N ASN A 7 -8.25 -16.28 9.32
CA ASN A 7 -7.89 -16.02 10.72
C ASN A 7 -6.72 -15.01 10.85
N TYR A 8 -6.93 -13.76 10.41
CA TYR A 8 -6.10 -12.68 10.91
C TYR A 8 -6.41 -12.65 12.41
N CYS A 9 -5.39 -12.76 13.27
CA CYS A 9 -5.62 -12.64 14.70
C CYS A 9 -6.41 -11.35 14.93
N GLU A 10 -7.67 -11.52 15.33
CA GLU A 10 -8.43 -10.43 15.91
C GLU A 10 -7.65 -9.98 17.13
N GLU A 11 -7.57 -8.68 17.33
CA GLU A 11 -6.87 -7.98 18.43
C GLU A 11 -5.41 -7.57 18.15
N SER A 12 -5.23 -6.29 17.85
CA SER A 12 -4.88 -5.33 18.92
C SER A 12 -4.80 -3.89 18.37
N ASN A 13 -5.43 -2.98 19.12
CA ASN A 13 -5.38 -1.53 19.00
C ASN A 13 -6.07 -0.90 17.78
N ILE A 14 -7.41 -0.87 17.83
CA ILE A 14 -8.19 0.16 17.14
C ILE A 14 -7.95 1.50 17.89
N LYS A 15 -6.78 2.12 17.68
CA LYS A 15 -6.70 3.58 17.84
C LYS A 15 -7.38 4.18 16.63
N THR A 16 -8.66 4.48 16.81
CA THR A 16 -9.41 5.27 15.84
C THR A 16 -9.14 6.74 16.12
N ASN A 17 -8.11 7.33 15.51
CA ASN A 17 -8.00 8.80 15.40
C ASN A 17 -9.03 9.30 14.34
N LYS A 18 -10.30 8.98 14.59
CA LYS A 18 -11.38 8.92 13.60
C LYS A 18 -12.00 10.27 13.27
N GLU A 19 -11.70 11.33 14.00
CA GLU A 19 -12.50 12.56 13.91
C GLU A 19 -11.99 13.55 12.85
N ASN A 20 -10.69 13.52 12.51
CA ASN A 20 -10.12 14.47 11.53
C ASN A 20 -10.09 13.94 10.08
N LEU A 21 -10.28 12.62 9.87
CA LEU A 21 -10.11 11.96 8.56
C LEU A 21 -11.39 11.77 7.76
N ILE A 22 -12.53 11.74 8.45
CA ILE A 22 -13.82 11.48 7.81
C ILE A 22 -14.16 12.61 6.84
N ASN A 23 -13.71 13.83 7.14
CA ASN A 23 -14.17 15.07 6.50
C ASN A 23 -13.15 15.75 5.59
N LEU A 24 -12.19 15.01 5.02
CA LEU A 24 -11.32 15.59 3.99
C LEU A 24 -12.18 16.09 2.83
N GLU A 25 -11.92 17.33 2.40
CA GLU A 25 -12.51 17.89 1.19
C GLU A 25 -11.97 17.18 -0.05
N ASP A 26 -12.70 17.29 -1.16
CA ASP A 26 -12.23 16.86 -2.46
C ASP A 26 -10.87 17.52 -2.79
N GLY A 27 -9.92 16.71 -3.25
CA GLY A 27 -8.56 17.14 -3.48
C GLY A 27 -7.54 16.02 -3.41
N TYR A 28 -6.27 16.43 -3.40
CA TYR A 28 -5.11 15.55 -3.34
C TYR A 28 -4.35 15.80 -2.05
N TYR A 29 -3.85 14.74 -1.43
CA TYR A 29 -3.13 14.81 -0.18
C TYR A 29 -1.91 13.90 -0.19
N LYS A 30 -0.91 14.22 0.63
CA LYS A 30 0.16 13.31 1.02
C LYS A 30 -0.10 12.78 2.42
N ILE A 31 0.35 11.56 2.67
CA ILE A 31 0.29 10.92 3.98
C ILE A 31 1.51 10.02 4.16
N HIS A 32 2.17 10.12 5.32
CA HIS A 32 3.23 9.19 5.68
C HIS A 32 2.67 7.79 5.88
N VAL A 33 3.40 6.81 5.38
CA VAL A 33 2.98 5.42 5.38
C VAL A 33 4.16 4.50 5.65
N LYS A 34 3.90 3.40 6.36
CA LYS A 34 4.89 2.36 6.64
C LYS A 34 4.32 0.97 6.42
N LEU A 35 5.17 0.03 5.99
CA LEU A 35 4.88 -1.40 6.03
C LEU A 35 5.28 -1.97 7.39
N TRP A 36 4.33 -2.56 8.09
CA TRP A 36 4.46 -3.11 9.44
C TRP A 36 4.39 -4.63 9.43
N HIS A 37 5.06 -5.24 10.41
CA HIS A 37 4.97 -6.67 10.64
C HIS A 37 3.53 -7.09 10.94
N ALA A 38 3.13 -8.29 10.53
CA ALA A 38 1.74 -8.76 10.69
C ALA A 38 1.27 -8.82 12.15
N HIS A 39 2.19 -9.18 13.07
CA HIS A 39 1.86 -9.45 14.47
C HIS A 39 2.65 -8.61 15.47
N GLU A 40 3.80 -8.08 15.07
CA GLU A 40 4.70 -7.37 15.98
C GLU A 40 4.57 -5.87 15.74
N ASP A 41 4.67 -5.09 16.81
CA ASP A 41 4.60 -3.62 16.75
C ASP A 41 5.94 -3.03 16.24
N LYS A 42 6.36 -3.44 15.03
CA LYS A 42 7.58 -3.01 14.37
C LYS A 42 7.44 -2.97 12.84
N GLU A 43 8.35 -2.25 12.18
CA GLU A 43 8.43 -2.20 10.73
C GLU A 43 8.71 -3.59 10.13
N SER A 44 8.09 -3.88 8.99
CA SER A 44 8.37 -5.08 8.21
C SER A 44 9.73 -4.94 7.53
N MET A 45 10.39 -6.07 7.26
CA MET A 45 11.62 -6.09 6.43
C MET A 45 11.39 -5.44 5.07
N GLY A 46 10.20 -5.63 4.48
CA GLY A 46 9.82 -5.02 3.20
C GLY A 46 9.54 -3.52 3.24
N ASN A 47 9.58 -2.87 4.42
CA ASN A 47 9.33 -1.42 4.52
C ASN A 47 10.32 -0.61 3.68
N LYS A 48 11.56 -1.11 3.51
CA LYS A 48 12.58 -0.46 2.68
C LYS A 48 12.24 -0.42 1.18
N ALA A 49 11.36 -1.31 0.71
CA ALA A 49 10.88 -1.34 -0.67
C ALA A 49 9.66 -0.44 -0.88
N MET A 50 9.23 0.31 0.13
CA MET A 50 8.03 1.14 0.08
C MET A 50 8.40 2.61 0.11
N VAL A 51 7.77 3.41 -0.76
CA VAL A 51 7.85 4.86 -0.67
C VAL A 51 7.08 5.28 0.59
N GLN A 52 7.77 5.96 1.50
CA GLN A 52 7.24 6.27 2.84
C GLN A 52 6.22 7.42 2.85
N VAL A 53 5.89 7.97 1.67
CA VAL A 53 4.86 8.98 1.45
C VAL A 53 3.91 8.43 0.41
N ALA A 54 2.68 8.13 0.82
CA ALA A 54 1.58 7.78 -0.06
C ALA A 54 0.83 9.05 -0.47
N GLU A 55 0.03 8.91 -1.52
CA GLU A 55 -0.89 9.96 -1.97
C GLU A 55 -2.33 9.49 -1.78
N LEU A 56 -3.20 10.45 -1.45
CA LEU A 56 -4.63 10.23 -1.30
C LEU A 56 -5.37 11.13 -2.28
N GLU A 57 -6.28 10.54 -3.05
CA GLU A 57 -7.29 11.29 -3.79
C GLU A 57 -8.62 11.20 -3.06
N VAL A 58 -9.22 12.35 -2.78
CA VAL A 58 -10.59 12.47 -2.28
C VAL A 58 -11.44 13.06 -3.39
N LYS A 59 -12.51 12.36 -3.75
CA LYS A 59 -13.45 12.80 -4.77
C LYS A 59 -14.82 12.22 -4.49
N ASP A 60 -15.85 13.06 -4.47
CA ASP A 60 -17.24 12.62 -4.28
C ASP A 60 -17.41 11.75 -3.00
N SER A 61 -16.70 12.12 -1.91
CA SER A 61 -16.59 11.35 -0.65
C SER A 61 -15.84 10.01 -0.74
N GLU A 62 -15.44 9.56 -1.93
CA GLU A 62 -14.59 8.39 -2.11
C GLU A 62 -13.12 8.74 -1.87
N LYS A 63 -12.37 7.78 -1.33
CA LYS A 63 -10.97 7.93 -0.96
C LYS A 63 -10.15 6.84 -1.65
N TYR A 64 -9.15 7.25 -2.44
CA TYR A 64 -8.24 6.35 -3.14
C TYR A 64 -6.82 6.59 -2.65
N LEU A 65 -6.21 5.55 -2.08
CA LEU A 65 -4.83 5.55 -1.61
C LEU A 65 -3.91 5.03 -2.70
N TYR A 66 -2.79 5.72 -2.90
CA TYR A 66 -1.75 5.40 -3.85
C TYR A 66 -0.44 5.17 -3.09
N ILE A 67 0.06 3.94 -3.13
CA ILE A 67 1.30 3.54 -2.44
C ILE A 67 2.38 3.29 -3.48
N GLY A 68 3.50 4.00 -3.34
CA GLY A 68 4.68 3.78 -4.17
C GLY A 68 5.53 2.63 -3.64
N THR A 69 6.17 1.92 -4.55
CA THR A 69 7.08 0.82 -4.27
C THR A 69 8.34 0.94 -5.11
N GLU A 70 9.46 0.57 -4.52
CA GLU A 70 10.79 0.56 -5.12
C GLU A 70 11.38 -0.84 -5.04
N LYS A 71 12.46 -1.07 -5.79
CA LYS A 71 13.26 -2.27 -5.59
C LYS A 71 14.09 -2.15 -4.32
N MET A 72 14.25 -3.26 -3.62
CA MET A 72 15.19 -3.40 -2.53
C MET A 72 16.22 -4.48 -2.86
N ASP A 73 17.47 -4.23 -2.51
CA ASP A 73 18.51 -5.24 -2.55
C ASP A 73 18.68 -5.84 -1.15
N TYR A 74 18.60 -7.17 -1.08
CA TYR A 74 18.88 -7.91 0.15
C TYR A 74 19.79 -9.09 -0.16
N LEU A 75 20.97 -9.08 0.45
CA LEU A 75 22.08 -9.98 0.10
C LEU A 75 22.42 -9.85 -1.39
N ASN A 76 22.07 -10.86 -2.20
CA ASN A 76 22.35 -10.93 -3.64
C ASN A 76 21.05 -10.99 -4.47
N ILE A 77 19.92 -10.60 -3.89
CA ILE A 77 18.60 -10.65 -4.54
C ILE A 77 18.03 -9.23 -4.57
N THR A 78 17.67 -8.78 -5.78
CA THR A 78 16.84 -7.60 -5.98
C THR A 78 15.37 -8.04 -5.94
N ALA A 79 14.59 -7.43 -5.06
CA ALA A 79 13.18 -7.73 -4.88
C ALA A 79 12.33 -6.46 -5.10
N SER A 80 11.11 -6.63 -5.59
CA SER A 80 10.08 -5.57 -5.63
C SER A 80 8.70 -6.22 -5.55
N LEU A 81 7.68 -5.47 -5.14
CA LEU A 81 6.33 -5.99 -5.00
C LEU A 81 5.70 -6.29 -6.36
N VAL A 82 5.18 -7.50 -6.53
CA VAL A 82 4.33 -7.90 -7.65
C VAL A 82 2.90 -7.47 -7.40
N SER A 83 2.41 -7.75 -6.20
CA SER A 83 1.05 -7.41 -5.81
C SER A 83 0.94 -7.14 -4.31
N ILE A 84 -0.08 -6.37 -3.96
CA ILE A 84 -0.51 -6.13 -2.60
C ILE A 84 -2.02 -6.32 -2.55
N PHE A 85 -2.52 -6.96 -1.49
CA PHE A 85 -3.93 -7.21 -1.28
C PHE A 85 -4.37 -6.52 0.01
N PHE A 86 -5.41 -5.69 -0.06
CA PHE A 86 -5.91 -4.93 1.08
C PHE A 86 -7.16 -5.59 1.66
N GLN A 87 -7.21 -5.71 2.98
CA GLN A 87 -8.41 -6.15 3.66
C GLN A 87 -9.51 -5.10 3.54
N LYS A 88 -10.69 -5.54 3.09
CA LYS A 88 -11.90 -4.75 2.99
C LYS A 88 -12.85 -5.00 4.16
N ASN A 89 -13.97 -4.27 4.20
CA ASN A 89 -14.93 -4.33 5.31
C ASN A 89 -15.61 -5.71 5.44
N ASP A 90 -15.66 -6.49 4.36
CA ASP A 90 -16.14 -7.88 4.34
C ASP A 90 -15.12 -8.88 4.95
N GLY A 91 -13.94 -8.40 5.35
CA GLY A 91 -12.85 -9.21 5.89
C GLY A 91 -11.96 -9.88 4.83
N ASN A 92 -12.34 -9.85 3.56
CA ASN A 92 -11.58 -10.43 2.46
C ASN A 92 -10.53 -9.45 1.92
N PHE A 93 -9.56 -9.97 1.17
CA PHE A 93 -8.43 -9.21 0.67
C PHE A 93 -8.47 -9.09 -0.85
N TYR A 94 -8.44 -7.85 -1.33
CA TYR A 94 -8.59 -7.51 -2.73
C TYR A 94 -7.30 -6.91 -3.28
N PRO A 95 -6.92 -7.23 -4.52
CA PRO A 95 -5.68 -6.73 -5.10
C PRO A 95 -5.75 -5.21 -5.29
N GLY A 96 -4.65 -4.53 -5.00
CA GLY A 96 -4.43 -3.16 -5.45
C GLY A 96 -4.26 -3.10 -6.97
N GLU A 97 -4.74 -2.03 -7.58
CA GLU A 97 -4.53 -1.76 -9.00
C GLU A 97 -3.08 -1.31 -9.22
N GLY A 98 -2.26 -2.15 -9.83
CA GLY A 98 -0.88 -1.81 -10.19
C GLY A 98 -0.78 -0.83 -11.37
N GLY A 99 0.14 0.13 -11.26
CA GLY A 99 0.49 1.12 -12.28
C GLY A 99 2.00 1.35 -12.35
N ASP A 100 2.43 2.05 -13.40
CA ASP A 100 3.84 2.37 -13.71
C ASP A 100 4.77 1.15 -13.68
N TYR A 101 5.12 0.64 -14.86
CA TYR A 101 5.81 -0.65 -15.04
C TYR A 101 7.20 -0.47 -15.67
N GLU A 102 7.81 0.69 -15.42
CA GLU A 102 9.12 1.07 -15.96
C GLU A 102 10.28 0.65 -15.05
N MET A 103 10.01 0.07 -13.89
CA MET A 103 11.04 -0.47 -13.00
C MET A 103 11.69 -1.72 -13.63
N GLU A 104 13.01 -1.66 -13.81
CA GLU A 104 13.82 -2.80 -14.23
C GLU A 104 14.36 -3.58 -13.03
N ILE A 105 14.08 -4.88 -13.02
CA ILE A 105 14.63 -5.85 -12.07
C ILE A 105 15.73 -6.65 -12.79
N PRO A 106 16.97 -6.68 -12.26
CA PRO A 106 18.05 -7.44 -12.88
C PRO A 106 17.69 -8.91 -13.05
N ASN A 107 17.96 -9.47 -14.22
CA ASN A 107 17.72 -10.88 -14.56
C ASN A 107 16.24 -11.30 -14.54
N GLU A 108 15.31 -10.35 -14.67
CA GLU A 108 13.87 -10.62 -14.73
C GLU A 108 13.24 -9.87 -15.91
N ASN A 109 12.42 -10.56 -16.70
CA ASN A 109 11.70 -9.97 -17.83
C ASN A 109 10.29 -9.49 -17.44
N GLU A 110 9.78 -9.92 -16.29
CA GLU A 110 8.45 -9.53 -15.80
C GLU A 110 8.52 -8.11 -15.24
N LYS A 111 7.68 -7.23 -15.79
CA LYS A 111 7.60 -5.84 -15.33
C LYS A 111 6.88 -5.79 -13.98
N ARG A 112 7.42 -5.01 -13.04
CA ARG A 112 6.84 -4.82 -11.71
C ARG A 112 6.22 -3.43 -11.57
N PRO A 113 5.03 -3.31 -10.96
CA PRO A 113 4.43 -2.01 -10.69
C PRO A 113 5.28 -1.22 -9.70
N THR A 114 5.35 0.11 -9.88
CA THR A 114 5.98 1.03 -8.91
C THR A 114 4.94 1.75 -8.05
N VAL A 115 3.66 1.57 -8.36
CA VAL A 115 2.56 2.16 -7.60
C VAL A 115 1.34 1.25 -7.60
N PHE A 116 0.65 1.21 -6.47
CA PHE A 116 -0.63 0.52 -6.30
C PHE A 116 -1.70 1.51 -5.86
N ARG A 117 -2.89 1.44 -6.49
CA ARG A 117 -4.09 2.17 -6.07
C ARG A 117 -5.06 1.23 -5.38
N ILE A 118 -5.66 1.71 -4.30
CA ILE A 118 -6.76 1.02 -3.60
C ILE A 118 -7.83 2.01 -3.16
N LYS A 119 -9.10 1.60 -3.25
CA LYS A 119 -10.21 2.33 -2.63
C LYS A 119 -10.23 2.02 -1.12
N LEU A 120 -10.14 3.06 -0.29
CA LEU A 120 -10.24 2.92 1.16
C LEU A 120 -11.71 2.84 1.58
N GLU A 121 -12.12 1.67 2.07
CA GLU A 121 -13.48 1.44 2.61
C GLU A 121 -13.58 1.69 4.12
N ASN A 122 -12.43 1.77 4.80
CA ASN A 122 -12.32 2.20 6.18
C ASN A 122 -11.04 3.05 6.34
N VAL A 123 -11.05 3.92 7.37
CA VAL A 123 -9.94 4.84 7.70
C VAL A 123 -9.16 4.34 8.92
N ARG A 124 -8.86 3.04 8.95
CA ARG A 124 -8.05 2.46 10.04
C ARG A 124 -6.59 2.89 9.89
N GLU A 125 -5.95 3.23 11.00
CA GLU A 125 -4.51 3.55 11.02
C GLU A 125 -3.68 2.34 10.57
N LEU A 126 -4.07 1.14 11.01
CA LEU A 126 -3.46 -0.13 10.60
C LEU A 126 -4.44 -0.92 9.73
N ILE A 127 -4.05 -1.12 8.47
CA ILE A 127 -4.80 -1.90 7.49
C ILE A 127 -4.08 -3.22 7.26
N ASN A 128 -4.76 -4.34 7.49
CA ASN A 128 -4.21 -5.65 7.19
C ASN A 128 -4.02 -5.82 5.69
N VAL A 129 -2.87 -6.34 5.29
CA VAL A 129 -2.56 -6.61 3.89
C VAL A 129 -1.90 -7.98 3.71
N TYR A 130 -1.92 -8.46 2.48
CA TYR A 130 -0.93 -9.42 1.99
C TYR A 130 -0.02 -8.73 0.99
N VAL A 131 1.28 -8.98 1.08
CA VAL A 131 2.28 -8.50 0.12
C VAL A 131 2.91 -9.67 -0.58
N ASP A 132 3.06 -9.57 -1.90
CA ASP A 132 3.64 -10.61 -2.73
C ASP A 132 4.90 -10.08 -3.43
N PRO A 133 6.09 -10.36 -2.89
CA PRO A 133 7.35 -9.99 -3.51
C PRO A 133 7.82 -10.98 -4.58
N LYS A 134 7.19 -12.18 -4.74
CA LYS A 134 7.66 -13.29 -5.60
C LYS A 134 9.17 -13.36 -5.80
N VAL A 135 9.90 -13.58 -4.71
CA VAL A 135 11.33 -13.89 -4.76
C VAL A 135 11.55 -15.31 -4.29
N GLY A 136 12.41 -16.06 -4.99
CA GLY A 136 12.59 -17.51 -4.78
C GLY A 136 12.70 -17.97 -3.32
N PRO A 137 13.44 -17.28 -2.43
CA PRO A 137 13.53 -17.67 -1.01
C PRO A 137 12.27 -17.44 -0.18
N MET A 138 11.35 -16.59 -0.65
CA MET A 138 10.10 -16.26 0.06
C MET A 138 8.90 -17.10 -0.37
N GLY A 139 9.07 -17.96 -1.38
CA GLY A 139 8.01 -18.80 -1.94
C GLY A 139 6.99 -18.03 -2.77
N ASP A 140 5.93 -18.73 -3.16
CA ASP A 140 4.87 -18.21 -4.04
C ASP A 140 3.64 -17.69 -3.27
N GLU A 141 3.61 -17.87 -1.95
CA GLU A 141 2.48 -17.42 -1.13
C GLU A 141 2.64 -15.96 -0.70
N PRO A 142 1.62 -15.12 -0.86
CA PRO A 142 1.62 -13.77 -0.32
C PRO A 142 1.83 -13.77 1.21
N ILE A 143 2.63 -12.82 1.68
CA ILE A 143 3.05 -12.69 3.08
C ILE A 143 2.13 -11.71 3.80
N ARG A 144 1.71 -12.04 5.03
CA ARG A 144 0.91 -11.13 5.86
C ARG A 144 1.74 -9.91 6.27
N ALA A 145 1.15 -8.73 6.23
CA ALA A 145 1.72 -7.49 6.74
C ALA A 145 0.61 -6.50 7.12
N ARG A 146 0.98 -5.33 7.62
CA ARG A 146 0.05 -4.23 7.87
C ARG A 146 0.56 -2.96 7.18
N ILE A 147 -0.33 -2.17 6.61
CA ILE A 147 -0.03 -0.81 6.18
C ILE A 147 -0.43 0.11 7.33
N LYS A 148 0.54 0.89 7.83
CA LYS A 148 0.29 1.93 8.83
C LYS A 148 0.23 3.28 8.17
N LEU A 149 -0.89 3.98 8.31
CA LEU A 149 -1.13 5.34 7.84
C LEU A 149 -0.97 6.30 9.01
N ASP A 150 -0.07 7.26 8.89
CA ASP A 150 0.10 8.32 9.88
C ASP A 150 -0.81 9.49 9.52
N TYR A 151 -2.02 9.48 10.07
CA TYR A 151 -3.03 10.45 9.74
C TYR A 151 -2.75 11.87 10.23
N ASP A 152 -1.87 12.03 11.21
CA ASP A 152 -1.45 13.35 11.70
C ASP A 152 -0.49 14.03 10.69
N SER A 153 0.05 13.27 9.72
CA SER A 153 0.92 13.76 8.66
C SER A 153 0.19 14.22 7.39
N ILE A 154 -1.15 14.22 7.38
CA ILE A 154 -1.91 14.58 6.18
C ILE A 154 -1.66 16.03 5.79
N GLU A 155 -1.26 16.23 4.54
CA GLU A 155 -1.03 17.53 3.94
C GLU A 155 -1.77 17.63 2.60
N LYS A 156 -2.55 18.68 2.39
CA LYS A 156 -3.20 18.96 1.09
C LYS A 156 -2.14 19.42 0.09
N ILE A 157 -2.18 18.85 -1.11
CA ILE A 157 -1.23 19.15 -2.19
C ILE A 157 -1.96 19.53 -3.47
N ASP A 158 -1.25 20.22 -4.35
CA ASP A 158 -1.73 20.48 -5.70
C ASP A 158 -1.63 19.22 -6.58
N LYS A 159 -2.50 19.12 -7.58
CA LYS A 159 -2.51 17.99 -8.53
C LYS A 159 -1.16 17.80 -9.23
N ASN A 160 -0.41 18.89 -9.47
CA ASN A 160 0.90 18.83 -10.09
C ASN A 160 2.00 18.29 -9.16
N GLN A 161 1.73 18.06 -7.88
CA GLN A 161 2.65 17.45 -6.91
C GLN A 161 2.30 15.97 -6.63
N ALA A 162 1.19 15.48 -7.17
CA ALA A 162 0.68 14.12 -6.98
C ALA A 162 1.31 13.14 -7.99
N GLU A 163 2.57 12.78 -7.78
CA GLU A 163 3.37 11.97 -8.68
C GLU A 163 2.90 10.51 -8.76
N LEU A 164 2.53 9.89 -7.64
CA LEU A 164 2.03 8.51 -7.62
C LEU A 164 0.69 8.41 -8.36
N ILE A 165 -0.18 9.41 -8.20
CA ILE A 165 -1.45 9.50 -8.90
C ILE A 165 -1.24 9.67 -10.42
N LYS A 166 -0.29 10.53 -10.84
CA LYS A 166 0.06 10.68 -12.26
C LYS A 166 0.58 9.38 -12.86
N LYS A 167 1.46 8.67 -12.13
CA LYS A 167 2.03 7.37 -12.55
C LYS A 167 0.97 6.33 -12.90
N ILE A 168 -0.15 6.28 -12.16
CA ILE A 168 -1.28 5.39 -12.50
C ILE A 168 -2.12 5.90 -13.67
N ARG A 169 -2.32 7.21 -13.77
CA ARG A 169 -3.23 7.82 -14.73
C ARG A 169 -2.67 7.95 -16.14
N ASN A 170 -1.36 7.94 -16.32
CA ASN A 170 -0.70 8.02 -17.63
C ASN A 170 -0.87 6.75 -18.51
N ARG A 171 -1.93 5.97 -18.29
CA ARG A 171 -2.35 4.80 -19.10
C ARG A 171 -3.27 5.18 -20.29
N THR A 172 -3.18 6.41 -20.80
CA THR A 172 -3.90 6.84 -22.02
C THR A 172 -2.95 7.08 -23.16
#